data_AF-D3HPE4-F1
#
_entry.id   AF-D3HPE4-F1
#
_cell.length_a   1.000
_cell.length_b   1.000
_cell.length_c   1.000
_cell.angle_alpha   90.00
_cell.angle_beta   90.00
_cell.angle_gamma   90.00
#
_symmetry.space_group_name_H-M   'P 1'
#
loop_
_entity.id
_entity.type
_entity.pdbx_description
1 polymer ?
#
loop_
_entity_poly.entity_id
_entity_poly.type
_entity_poly.pdbx_seq_one_letter_code
_entity_poly.pdbx_strand_id
1 'polypeptide(L)'
;MHQLANKLLFLTLAGMSSSLFSAVLTPIEIILEPNTPTVLSNPTSTRLAMRCEVHVASNTNNLTIKIISGNGVFNGTTFREGDSMVWTIYNMQQVSFTANPGTKARVTYSGSYTLRAVCM
;
A
#
# COMPACT_ATOMS: atom_id res chain seq x y z
N MET A 1 -13.12 69.30 26.79
CA MET A 1 -11.76 68.81 27.09
C MET A 1 -11.88 67.34 27.47
N HIS A 2 -10.94 66.52 26.95
CA HIS A 2 -10.80 65.05 27.09
C HIS A 2 -11.77 64.23 26.21
N GLN A 3 -11.48 63.76 24.99
CA GLN A 3 -10.23 63.22 24.42
C GLN A 3 -9.49 62.33 25.40
N LEU A 4 -9.81 61.02 25.43
CA LEU A 4 -8.94 59.88 25.81
C LEU A 4 -9.81 58.70 26.30
N ALA A 5 -10.40 57.93 25.39
CA ALA A 5 -10.83 56.55 25.70
C ALA A 5 -11.29 55.83 24.43
N ASN A 6 -10.39 55.58 23.48
CA ASN A 6 -10.56 54.44 22.58
C ASN A 6 -9.23 54.00 21.97
N LYS A 7 -8.24 53.80 22.86
CA LYS A 7 -7.07 52.97 22.61
C LYS A 7 -7.26 51.71 23.42
N LEU A 8 -7.78 50.64 22.82
CA LEU A 8 -7.46 49.24 23.11
C LEU A 8 -8.52 48.35 22.43
N LEU A 9 -8.32 48.05 21.15
CA LEU A 9 -8.90 46.84 20.57
C LEU A 9 -8.11 46.45 19.31
N PHE A 10 -6.87 46.05 19.52
CA PHE A 10 -6.19 45.15 18.60
C PHE A 10 -6.00 43.82 19.34
N LEU A 11 -7.12 43.09 19.45
CA LEU A 11 -7.11 41.72 19.92
C LEU A 11 -6.50 40.84 18.82
N THR A 12 -5.49 40.10 19.21
CA THR A 12 -4.70 39.14 18.45
C THR A 12 -5.55 38.08 17.74
N LEU A 13 -5.61 38.10 16.41
CA LEU A 13 -5.84 36.87 15.64
C LEU A 13 -4.48 36.27 15.28
N ALA A 14 -3.92 35.52 16.22
CA ALA A 14 -2.98 34.47 15.90
C ALA A 14 -3.76 33.38 15.16
N GLY A 15 -3.80 33.48 13.82
CA GLY A 15 -4.32 32.43 12.98
C GLY A 15 -3.50 31.17 13.22
N MET A 16 -4.12 30.17 13.83
CA MET A 16 -3.55 28.84 14.02
C MET A 16 -3.23 28.27 12.64
N SER A 17 -1.97 28.34 12.23
CA SER A 17 -1.49 27.56 11.10
C SER A 17 -1.52 26.10 11.53
N SER A 18 -2.63 25.41 11.25
CA SER A 18 -2.70 23.96 11.35
C SER A 18 -1.78 23.39 10.28
N SER A 19 -0.53 23.12 10.67
CA SER A 19 0.39 22.32 9.87
C SER A 19 -0.23 20.94 9.68
N LEU A 20 -0.87 20.73 8.53
CA LEU A 20 -1.28 19.40 8.11
C LEU A 20 0.02 18.63 7.84
N PHE A 21 0.37 17.72 8.75
CA PHE A 21 1.44 16.76 8.52
C PHE A 21 1.05 15.90 7.31
N SER A 22 1.57 16.23 6.13
CA SER A 22 1.66 15.27 5.02
C SER A 22 2.66 14.20 5.45
N ALA A 23 2.17 13.11 6.03
CA ALA A 23 2.96 11.89 6.12
C ALA A 23 3.25 11.46 4.68
N VAL A 24 4.48 11.73 4.22
CA VAL A 24 4.95 11.30 2.89
C VAL A 24 5.08 9.78 2.95
N LEU A 25 4.02 9.08 2.57
CA LEU A 25 4.07 7.66 2.27
C LEU A 25 4.84 7.52 0.96
N THR A 26 6.12 7.13 1.07
CA THR A 26 6.92 6.80 -0.12
C THR A 26 6.33 5.56 -0.77
N PRO A 27 5.95 5.61 -2.06
CA PRO A 27 5.41 4.44 -2.75
C PRO A 27 6.42 3.29 -2.73
N ILE A 28 5.93 2.07 -2.48
CA ILE A 28 6.74 0.85 -2.56
C ILE A 28 6.55 0.25 -3.94
N GLU A 29 7.64 0.03 -4.66
CA GLU A 29 7.62 -0.65 -5.95
C GLU A 29 7.96 -2.13 -5.78
N ILE A 30 7.11 -2.99 -6.31
CA ILE A 30 7.32 -4.44 -6.37
C ILE A 30 7.48 -4.82 -7.84
N ILE A 31 8.62 -5.44 -8.17
CA ILE A 31 8.94 -5.91 -9.50
C ILE A 31 8.94 -7.44 -9.46
N LEU A 32 8.12 -8.07 -10.32
CA LEU A 32 8.06 -9.52 -10.46
C LEU A 32 8.49 -9.92 -11.87
N GLU A 33 9.57 -10.69 -11.95
CA GLU A 33 10.03 -11.24 -13.21
C GLU A 33 9.12 -12.39 -13.70
N PRO A 34 8.94 -12.55 -15.02
CA PRO A 34 8.23 -13.67 -15.62
C PRO A 34 8.68 -15.02 -15.06
N ASN A 35 7.71 -15.83 -14.63
CA ASN A 35 7.87 -17.22 -14.21
C ASN A 35 8.92 -17.44 -13.10
N THR A 36 9.31 -16.38 -12.41
CA THR A 36 10.33 -16.41 -11.35
C THR A 36 9.64 -16.24 -10.00
N PRO A 37 9.77 -17.19 -9.07
CA PRO A 37 9.21 -17.04 -7.73
C PRO A 37 9.95 -15.98 -6.90
N THR A 38 9.21 -14.99 -6.41
CA THR A 38 9.72 -13.94 -5.51
C THR A 38 9.08 -14.10 -4.14
N VAL A 39 9.89 -13.97 -3.07
CA VAL A 39 9.37 -13.98 -1.70
C VAL A 39 9.09 -12.55 -1.25
N LEU A 40 7.82 -12.27 -0.95
CA LEU A 40 7.40 -11.05 -0.31
C LEU A 40 7.18 -11.31 1.17
N SER A 41 7.56 -10.36 2.01
CA SER A 41 7.39 -10.48 3.46
C SER A 41 6.98 -9.15 4.09
N ASN A 42 6.23 -9.24 5.19
CA ASN A 42 6.08 -8.14 6.12
C ASN A 42 7.11 -8.30 7.25
N PRO A 43 8.29 -7.64 7.17
CA PRO A 43 9.30 -7.74 8.21
C PRO A 43 9.00 -6.85 9.42
N THR A 44 7.98 -5.99 9.34
CA THR A 44 7.66 -5.03 10.40
C THR A 44 6.91 -5.72 11.55
N SER A 45 6.93 -5.07 12.72
CA SER A 45 6.13 -5.50 13.88
C SER A 45 4.66 -5.07 13.79
N THR A 46 4.26 -4.38 12.72
CA THR A 46 2.90 -3.86 12.52
C THR A 46 2.21 -4.52 11.33
N ARG A 47 0.88 -4.50 11.34
CA ARG A 47 0.10 -4.97 10.20
C ARG A 47 0.27 -4.01 9.03
N LEU A 48 0.73 -4.51 7.89
CA LEU A 48 0.74 -3.76 6.65
C LEU A 48 -0.64 -3.79 6.01
N ALA A 49 -1.08 -2.65 5.52
CA ALA A 49 -2.26 -2.51 4.67
C ALA A 49 -1.87 -1.60 3.52
N MET A 50 -1.95 -2.11 2.30
CA MET A 50 -1.53 -1.36 1.10
C MET A 50 -2.54 -1.55 -0.03
N ARG A 51 -2.59 -0.55 -0.91
CA ARG A 51 -3.27 -0.62 -2.20
C ARG A 51 -2.23 -0.49 -3.29
N CYS A 52 -2.15 -1.50 -4.16
CA CYS A 52 -1.18 -1.55 -5.23
C CYS A 52 -1.86 -1.38 -6.59
N GLU A 53 -1.32 -0.51 -7.44
CA GLU A 53 -1.66 -0.45 -8.86
C GLU A 53 -0.72 -1.33 -9.66
N VAL A 54 -1.28 -2.26 -10.43
CA VAL A 54 -0.53 -3.23 -11.23
C VAL A 54 -0.32 -2.68 -12.64
N HIS A 55 0.91 -2.73 -13.13
CA HIS A 55 1.27 -2.44 -14.51
C HIS A 55 1.82 -3.70 -15.16
N VAL A 56 1.13 -4.17 -16.20
CA VAL A 56 1.50 -5.34 -17.00
C VAL A 56 1.27 -5.05 -18.48
N ALA A 57 2.13 -5.59 -19.34
CA ALA A 57 2.08 -5.31 -20.78
C ALA A 57 0.93 -6.06 -21.48
N SER A 58 0.50 -7.22 -20.97
CA SER A 58 -0.58 -8.01 -21.57
C SER A 58 -1.88 -7.92 -20.78
N ASN A 59 -2.98 -8.22 -21.46
CA ASN A 59 -4.35 -8.08 -20.99
C ASN A 59 -4.80 -9.15 -19.99
N THR A 60 -4.13 -10.30 -19.87
CA THR A 60 -4.51 -11.33 -18.87
C THR A 60 -3.26 -12.06 -18.38
N ASN A 61 -2.93 -11.89 -17.10
CA ASN A 61 -1.82 -12.59 -16.48
C ASN A 61 -2.26 -13.22 -15.17
N ASN A 62 -1.60 -14.30 -14.77
CA ASN A 62 -1.91 -14.98 -13.52
C ASN A 62 -0.78 -14.78 -12.50
N LEU A 63 -1.17 -14.52 -11.26
CA LEU A 63 -0.30 -14.60 -10.09
C LEU A 63 -0.64 -15.87 -9.32
N THR A 64 0.36 -16.70 -9.08
CA THR A 64 0.26 -17.78 -8.09
C THR A 64 0.87 -17.28 -6.79
N ILE A 65 0.11 -17.33 -5.70
CA ILE A 65 0.54 -16.89 -4.37
C ILE A 65 0.45 -18.09 -3.44
N LYS A 66 1.58 -18.45 -2.83
CA LYS A 66 1.68 -19.50 -1.80
C LYS A 66 2.12 -18.90 -0.48
N ILE A 67 1.32 -19.06 0.56
CA ILE A 67 1.62 -18.49 1.89
C ILE A 67 2.56 -19.43 2.62
N ILE A 68 3.77 -18.92 2.90
CA ILE A 68 4.82 -19.66 3.60
C ILE A 68 4.59 -19.61 5.10
N SER A 69 4.19 -18.45 5.62
CA SER A 69 3.91 -18.23 7.04
C SER A 69 3.00 -17.03 7.25
N GLY A 70 2.28 -17.01 8.37
CA GLY A 70 1.41 -15.88 8.76
C GLY A 70 0.06 -15.87 8.05
N ASN A 71 -0.58 -14.71 7.99
CA ASN A 71 -1.94 -14.55 7.47
C ASN A 71 -2.25 -13.10 7.08
N GLY A 72 -3.36 -12.93 6.37
CA GLY A 72 -3.76 -11.63 5.87
C GLY A 72 -4.99 -11.69 4.98
N VAL A 73 -5.14 -10.66 4.15
CA VAL A 73 -6.25 -10.54 3.20
C VAL A 73 -5.70 -10.05 1.88
N PHE A 74 -6.04 -10.72 0.78
CA PHE A 74 -5.70 -10.31 -0.58
C PHE A 74 -7.00 -10.11 -1.37
N ASN A 75 -7.25 -8.89 -1.81
CA ASN A 75 -8.46 -8.49 -2.52
C ASN A 75 -9.78 -8.99 -1.87
N GLY A 76 -9.89 -8.84 -0.55
CA GLY A 76 -11.03 -9.29 0.24
C GLY A 76 -11.02 -10.78 0.63
N THR A 77 -10.12 -11.59 0.06
CA THR A 77 -9.98 -13.01 0.41
C THR A 77 -8.96 -13.20 1.51
N THR A 78 -9.38 -13.75 2.65
CA THR A 78 -8.47 -14.10 3.74
C THR A 78 -7.57 -15.27 3.34
N PHE A 79 -6.30 -15.20 3.72
CA PHE A 79 -5.34 -16.27 3.54
C PHE A 79 -4.60 -16.57 4.84
N ARG A 80 -4.09 -17.78 4.97
CA ARG A 80 -3.26 -18.26 6.07
C ARG A 80 -2.14 -19.17 5.56
N GLU A 81 -1.22 -19.50 6.44
CA GLU A 81 -0.11 -20.40 6.18
C GLU A 81 -0.58 -21.71 5.52
N GLY A 82 0.15 -22.13 4.49
CA GLY A 82 -0.15 -23.32 3.70
C GLY A 82 -1.13 -23.06 2.54
N ASP A 83 -1.90 -21.98 2.57
CA ASP A 83 -2.82 -21.65 1.49
C ASP A 83 -2.07 -21.37 0.18
N SER A 84 -2.72 -21.71 -0.92
CA SER A 84 -2.30 -21.38 -2.27
C SER A 84 -3.48 -20.81 -3.03
N MET A 85 -3.26 -19.71 -3.73
CA MET A 85 -4.28 -19.06 -4.55
C MET A 85 -3.71 -18.68 -5.91
N VAL A 86 -4.57 -18.69 -6.92
CA VAL A 86 -4.26 -18.17 -8.26
C VAL A 86 -5.18 -16.99 -8.51
N TRP A 87 -4.60 -15.87 -8.91
CA TRP A 87 -5.34 -14.64 -9.15
C TRP A 87 -5.04 -14.11 -10.55
N THR A 88 -6.09 -13.85 -11.32
CA THR A 88 -5.95 -13.18 -12.61
C THR A 88 -5.85 -11.68 -12.39
N ILE A 89 -4.81 -11.08 -12.98
CA ILE A 89 -4.52 -9.67 -12.89
C ILE A 89 -4.56 -8.99 -14.26
N TYR A 90 -4.98 -7.73 -14.24
CA TYR A 90 -5.13 -6.87 -15.41
C TYR A 90 -4.22 -5.63 -15.29
N ASN A 91 -3.88 -5.04 -16.43
CA ASN A 91 -3.16 -3.77 -16.45
C ASN A 91 -3.99 -2.66 -15.79
N MET A 92 -3.32 -1.81 -15.00
CA MET A 92 -3.89 -0.76 -14.15
C MET A 92 -4.90 -1.26 -13.11
N GLN A 93 -4.95 -2.56 -12.84
CA GLN A 93 -5.80 -3.08 -11.78
C GLN A 93 -5.28 -2.63 -10.43
N GLN A 94 -6.21 -2.18 -9.58
CA GLN A 94 -5.92 -1.90 -8.19
C GLN A 94 -6.24 -3.10 -7.32
N VAL A 95 -5.27 -3.50 -6.52
CA VAL A 95 -5.35 -4.66 -5.63
C VAL A 95 -5.05 -4.20 -4.22
N SER A 96 -5.98 -4.43 -3.30
CA SER A 96 -5.76 -4.18 -1.88
C SER A 96 -5.27 -5.44 -1.20
N PHE A 97 -4.27 -5.31 -0.33
CA PHE A 97 -3.88 -6.41 0.54
C PHE A 97 -3.50 -5.94 1.94
N THR A 98 -3.62 -6.86 2.88
CA THR A 98 -3.13 -6.69 4.24
C THR A 98 -2.32 -7.91 4.64
N ALA A 99 -1.25 -7.70 5.39
CA ALA A 99 -0.36 -8.76 5.87
C ALA A 99 -0.01 -8.50 7.32
N ASN A 100 -0.29 -9.46 8.19
CA ASN A 100 0.10 -9.36 9.60
C ASN A 100 1.64 -9.49 9.76
N PRO A 101 2.21 -9.03 10.89
CA PRO A 101 3.64 -9.13 11.15
C PRO A 101 4.19 -10.54 10.89
N GLY A 102 5.36 -10.64 10.25
CA GLY A 102 6.01 -11.92 9.97
C GLY A 102 5.38 -12.76 8.85
N THR A 103 4.35 -12.24 8.17
CA THR A 103 3.74 -12.92 7.01
C THR A 103 4.74 -13.01 5.87
N LYS A 104 4.84 -14.19 5.26
CA LYS A 104 5.69 -14.46 4.08
C LYS A 104 4.87 -15.17 3.01
N ALA A 105 4.99 -14.71 1.78
CA ALA A 105 4.35 -15.33 0.63
C ALA A 105 5.36 -15.49 -0.51
N ARG A 106 5.32 -16.64 -1.18
CA ARG A 106 5.97 -16.84 -2.47
C ARG A 106 4.98 -16.46 -3.55
N VAL A 107 5.34 -15.48 -4.36
CA VAL A 107 4.53 -15.00 -5.48
C VAL A 107 5.24 -15.37 -6.77
N THR A 108 4.53 -15.96 -7.71
CA THR A 108 5.02 -16.27 -9.05
C THR A 108 4.07 -15.67 -10.06
N TYR A 109 4.61 -14.78 -10.89
CA TYR A 109 3.87 -14.15 -11.97
C TYR A 109 4.08 -14.93 -13.26
N SER A 110 3.00 -15.37 -13.89
CA SER A 110 3.01 -16.25 -15.07
C SER A 110 2.79 -15.51 -16.40
N GLY A 111 3.18 -14.24 -16.49
CA GLY A 111 3.11 -13.49 -17.75
C GLY A 111 4.41 -13.53 -18.55
N SER A 112 4.40 -12.95 -19.75
CA SER A 112 5.56 -12.92 -20.66
C SER A 112 6.54 -11.76 -20.40
N TYR A 113 6.11 -10.74 -19.67
CA TYR A 113 6.87 -9.51 -19.41
C TYR A 113 6.78 -9.12 -17.95
N THR A 114 7.83 -8.53 -17.40
CA THR A 114 7.92 -8.07 -16.02
C THR A 114 6.67 -7.32 -15.57
N LEU A 115 6.19 -7.68 -14.39
CA LEU A 115 5.11 -6.97 -13.71
C LEU A 115 5.70 -5.93 -12.77
N ARG A 116 5.15 -4.72 -12.80
CA ARG A 116 5.46 -3.68 -11.81
C ARG A 116 4.20 -3.34 -11.03
N ALA A 117 4.26 -3.39 -9.70
CA ALA A 117 3.19 -2.93 -8.84
C ALA A 117 3.67 -1.77 -7.97
N VAL A 118 2.89 -0.69 -7.92
CA VAL A 118 3.18 0.50 -7.10
C VAL A 118 2.19 0.54 -5.96
N CYS A 119 2.68 0.41 -4.72
CA CYS A 119 1.88 0.28 -3.52
C CYS A 119 1.97 1.53 -2.62
N MET A 120 0.83 1.94 -2.08
CA MET A 120 0.68 2.99 -1.08
C MET A 120 0.01 2.47 0.18
#